data_AF-A0A849H9J5-F1
#
_entry.id   AF-A0A849H9J5-F1
#
_cell.length_a   1.000
_cell.length_b   1.000
_cell.length_c   1.000
_cell.angle_alpha   90.00
_cell.angle_beta   90.00
_cell.angle_gamma   90.00
#
_symmetry.space_group_name_H-M   'P 1'
#
loop_
_entity.id
_entity.type
_entity.pdbx_description
1 polymer ?
#
loop_
_entity_poly.entity_id
_entity_poly.type
_entity_poly.pdbx_seq_one_letter_code
_entity_poly.pdbx_strand_id
1 'polypeptide(L)' 'ALPADTLMVLASDHGNIEDVTKGHTRNPVLGLVMGAGAKSRAGGLTSITEIPTLILATLEAEV' A
#
# COMPACT_ATOMS: atom_id res chain seq x y z
N ALA A 1 19.39 5.75 -3.21
CA ALA A 1 18.69 4.61 -2.60
C ALA A 1 17.82 5.14 -1.47
N LEU A 2 16.73 4.45 -1.11
CA LEU A 2 15.96 4.79 0.11
C LEU A 2 16.83 4.56 1.36
N PRO A 3 16.67 5.36 2.43
CA PRO A 3 17.31 5.10 3.72
C PRO A 3 16.98 3.70 4.26
N ALA A 4 17.88 3.11 5.05
CA ALA A 4 17.79 1.72 5.50
C ALA A 4 16.60 1.45 6.44
N ASP A 5 16.13 2.47 7.13
CA ASP A 5 15.00 2.48 8.07
C ASP A 5 13.66 2.86 7.39
N THR A 6 13.64 3.10 6.09
CA THR A 6 12.43 3.54 5.40
C THR A 6 11.54 2.36 4.99
N LEU A 7 10.25 2.48 5.30
CA LEU A 7 9.16 1.69 4.71
C LEU A 7 8.48 2.51 3.59
N MET A 8 8.52 2.01 2.36
CA MET A 8 7.80 2.59 1.22
C MET A 8 6.51 1.82 0.98
N VAL A 9 5.41 2.55 0.85
CA VAL A 9 4.10 2.04 0.40
C VAL A 9 3.73 2.73 -0.89
N LEU A 10 3.47 1.94 -1.94
CA LEU A 10 2.93 2.41 -3.21
C LEU A 10 1.58 1.74 -3.42
N ALA A 11 0.53 2.54 -3.56
CA ALA A 11 -0.83 2.06 -3.74
C ALA A 11 -1.55 2.86 -4.82
N SER A 12 -2.57 2.25 -5.41
CA SER A 12 -3.55 2.90 -6.29
C SER A 12 -4.93 2.82 -5.64
N ASP A 13 -5.75 3.84 -5.81
CA ASP A 13 -7.08 3.95 -5.20
C ASP A 13 -8.19 3.37 -6.09
N HIS A 14 -7.94 3.30 -7.39
CA HIS A 14 -8.84 2.67 -8.35
C HIS A 14 -8.10 1.99 -9.51
N GLY A 15 -8.82 1.13 -10.23
CA GLY A 15 -8.37 0.58 -11.50
C GLY A 15 -8.73 1.50 -12.65
N ASN A 16 -7.93 1.45 -13.72
CA ASN A 16 -8.24 2.06 -14.99
C ASN A 16 -7.62 1.20 -16.10
N ILE A 17 -8.16 -0.01 -16.25
CA ILE A 17 -7.75 -0.92 -17.33
C ILE A 17 -8.02 -0.21 -18.66
N GLU A 18 -7.07 -0.30 -19.57
CA GLU A 18 -6.87 0.61 -20.71
C GLU A 18 -8.07 0.76 -21.66
N ASP A 19 -9.04 -0.16 -21.64
CA ASP A 19 -10.39 0.11 -22.13
C ASP A 19 -11.43 -0.65 -21.31
N VAL A 20 -12.21 0.10 -20.56
CA VAL A 20 -13.33 -0.37 -19.73
C VAL A 20 -14.65 0.27 -20.18
N THR A 21 -14.63 0.90 -21.37
CA THR A 21 -15.55 1.85 -22.03
C THR A 21 -16.11 3.01 -21.20
N LYS A 22 -16.03 2.99 -19.86
CA LYS A 22 -16.57 4.00 -18.96
C LYS A 22 -15.87 3.95 -17.59
N GLY A 23 -15.52 5.12 -17.07
CA GLY A 23 -15.23 5.35 -15.64
C GLY A 23 -14.13 4.49 -15.02
N HIS A 24 -14.00 4.55 -13.69
CA HIS A 24 -13.08 3.69 -12.94
C HIS A 24 -13.55 2.23 -12.94
N THR A 25 -12.61 1.30 -12.81
CA THR A 25 -12.93 -0.11 -12.55
C THR A 25 -12.77 -0.50 -11.09
N ARG A 26 -13.44 -1.59 -10.72
CA ARG A 26 -13.38 -2.21 -9.38
C ARG A 26 -12.41 -3.39 -9.31
N ASN A 27 -11.56 -3.55 -10.31
CA ASN A 27 -10.54 -4.59 -10.29
C ASN A 27 -9.57 -4.33 -9.12
N PRO A 28 -8.96 -5.39 -8.56
CA PRO A 28 -7.86 -5.22 -7.63
C PRO A 28 -6.78 -4.31 -8.23
N VAL A 29 -6.22 -3.47 -7.37
CA VAL A 29 -5.27 -2.43 -7.72
C VAL A 29 -3.90 -2.77 -7.14
N LEU A 30 -2.86 -2.12 -7.66
CA LEU A 30 -1.51 -2.31 -7.16
C LEU A 30 -1.43 -1.89 -5.68
N GLY A 31 -0.91 -2.79 -4.85
CA GLY A 31 -0.39 -2.50 -3.51
C GLY A 31 1.01 -3.08 -3.40
N LEU A 32 2.00 -2.23 -3.13
CA LEU A 32 3.40 -2.60 -2.98
C LEU A 32 3.92 -2.03 -1.67
N VAL A 33 4.53 -2.89 -0.86
CA VAL A 33 5.19 -2.53 0.40
C VAL A 33 6.64 -2.99 0.30
N MET A 34 7.59 -2.07 0.51
CA MET A 34 9.03 -2.31 0.31
C MET A 34 9.86 -1.62 1.38
N GLY A 35 10.96 -2.23 1.82
CA GLY A 35 11.89 -1.64 2.78
C GLY A 35 11.76 -2.21 4.19
N ALA A 36 12.17 -1.44 5.19
CA ALA A 36 12.26 -1.87 6.59
C ALA A 36 10.90 -2.34 7.12
N GLY A 37 10.81 -3.58 7.60
CA GLY A 37 9.56 -4.15 8.14
C GLY A 37 8.51 -4.52 7.08
N ALA A 38 8.78 -4.39 5.77
CA ALA A 38 7.79 -4.63 4.73
C ALA A 38 7.10 -6.00 4.84
N LYS A 39 7.86 -7.08 5.11
CA LYS A 39 7.30 -8.43 5.22
C LYS A 39 6.30 -8.58 6.38
N SER A 40 6.54 -7.93 7.52
CA SER A 40 5.63 -7.99 8.66
C SER A 40 4.41 -7.07 8.48
N ARG A 41 4.58 -5.94 7.77
CA ARG A 41 3.52 -4.94 7.54
C ARG A 41 2.61 -5.24 6.34
N ALA A 42 3.12 -5.93 5.33
CA ALA A 42 2.36 -6.26 4.12
C ALA A 42 1.37 -7.42 4.32
N GLY A 43 1.54 -8.22 5.38
CA GLY A 43 0.69 -9.37 5.65
C GLY A 43 -0.76 -8.96 5.85
N GLY A 44 -1.63 -9.38 4.93
CA GLY A 44 -3.08 -9.14 5.04
C GLY A 44 -3.56 -7.79 4.50
N LEU A 45 -2.70 -6.97 3.89
CA LEU A 45 -3.15 -5.75 3.23
C LEU A 45 -3.98 -6.11 1.99
N THR A 46 -5.28 -5.85 2.04
CA THR A 46 -6.24 -6.18 0.97
C THR A 46 -7.05 -4.99 0.49
N SER A 47 -7.00 -3.86 1.23
CA SER A 47 -7.72 -2.63 0.91
C SER A 47 -6.85 -1.39 1.15
N ILE A 48 -7.02 -0.36 0.31
CA ILE A 48 -6.38 0.95 0.51
C ILE A 48 -6.81 1.62 1.82
N THR A 49 -8.01 1.29 2.32
CA THR A 49 -8.53 1.82 3.60
C THR A 49 -7.73 1.36 4.82
N GLU A 50 -6.88 0.35 4.67
CA GLU A 50 -6.02 -0.17 5.73
C GLU A 50 -4.68 0.58 5.82
N ILE A 51 -4.34 1.39 4.82
CA ILE A 51 -3.09 2.19 4.81
C ILE A 51 -2.96 3.10 6.03
N PRO A 52 -4.00 3.84 6.48
CA PRO A 52 -3.90 4.66 7.69
C PRO A 52 -3.48 3.85 8.93
N THR A 53 -4.07 2.66 9.12
CA THR A 53 -3.71 1.76 10.24
C THR A 53 -2.28 1.25 10.11
N LEU A 54 -1.83 0.93 8.88
CA LEU A 54 -0.44 0.54 8.63
C LEU A 54 0.54 1.68 8.98
N ILE A 55 0.21 2.92 8.62
CA ILE A 55 1.03 4.10 8.94
C ILE A 55 1.11 4.27 10.45
N LEU A 56 -0.03 4.28 11.14
CA LEU A 56 -0.06 4.44 12.60
C LEU A 56 0.74 3.35 13.30
N ALA A 57 0.53 2.08 12.94
CA ALA A 57 1.26 0.98 13.53
C ALA A 57 2.78 1.08 13.24
N THR A 58 3.18 1.70 12.13
CA THR A 58 4.60 1.91 11.79
C THR A 58 5.21 2.97 12.69
N LEU A 59 4.53 4.10 12.88
CA LEU A 59 4.97 5.19 13.73
C LEU A 59 4.95 4.84 15.24
N GLU A 60 3.98 4.04 15.68
CA GLU A 60 3.87 3.60 17.08
C GLU A 60 4.92 2.56 17.46
N ALA A 61 5.46 1.81 16.50
CA ALA A 61 6.51 0.82 16.73
C ALA A 61 7.92 1.42 16.88
N GLU A 62 8.07 2.73 16.67
CA GLU A 62 9.32 3.47 16.88
C GLU A 62 9.46 4.05 18.30
N VAL A 63 8.52 3.72 19.21
CA VAL A 63 8.54 4.06 20.65
C VAL A 63 8.90 2.84 21.48
#